data_AF-A0A1X7IFD5-F1
#
_entry.id   AF-A0A1X7IFD5-F1
#
_cell.length_a   1.000
_cell.length_b   1.000
_cell.length_c   1.000
_cell.angle_alpha   90.00
_cell.angle_beta   90.00
_cell.angle_gamma   90.00
#
_symmetry.space_group_name_H-M   'P 1'
#
loop_
_entity.id
_entity.type
_entity.pdbx_description
1 polymer ?
#
loop_
_entity_poly.entity_id
_entity_poly.type
_entity_poly.pdbx_seq_one_letter_code
_entity_poly.pdbx_strand_id
1 'polypeptide(L)'
;METPNKLSPNTSSFYWKKSDPAPELEMQSFWKKLRHFYRTGKHSDSHQESFSSALLRFLDDKQSAYPFTLEGNSKKAVIELEEKTPFYFLDFMLSELHQEHRKAFKGQLASLITGLNKLLQIEDKDAEVETLKGDYDFANELIAFDQMADMIPKSKGEELSQARSSRLISVIGTLKEGLELFGKHEGIVLLEKEVKKSLEKAPLFQNTLLIETKDDVFEHCQKLFQKEVKSFTSLMKAYRIAKLEIEGEYQEDIHKDYFEDFNWYRLLAEELKLFYPIVVVVNQPYVFDHLSSLSSLMASNKPIKVVVLNHEHISTPNQELMWEDASHQFRQEVAALAMAHRNVYTFQSSMADPSNVHQGLTNCFKSTAPGLCHLSVPMQDVSAEMSQYLVAKAANASRYFPAIQYDPAKGSKWGARFDLTDNIKAEESWPNFVLNANTSETEKIEITAAFTYADYKACFSQKVKELMIVPDAYNTDYLIPLSDYLELDEAKLYGKIPFIWLIDEENQLHRAAVPNVWVVSCQERLDFWLFLQELGGFNKAKDKEAIQQKEREMTLLLEEQKAKMDQANQQISETAQEEATSKAVERLVKALLNDEEL
;
A
#
# COMPACT_ATOMS: atom_id res chain seq x y z
N MET A 1 -33.82 -9.36 34.04
CA MET A 1 -33.68 -10.81 33.81
C MET A 1 -34.02 -11.05 32.35
N GLU A 2 -33.23 -10.63 31.36
CA GLU A 2 -31.83 -10.97 31.07
C GLU A 2 -31.50 -12.46 31.23
N THR A 3 -31.61 -13.17 30.10
CA THR A 3 -30.49 -13.93 29.51
C THR A 3 -30.59 -13.84 27.97
N PRO A 4 -29.48 -13.62 27.25
CA PRO A 4 -29.48 -13.29 25.84
C PRO A 4 -29.43 -14.56 24.98
N ASN A 5 -30.27 -14.61 23.95
CA ASN A 5 -30.14 -15.62 22.90
C ASN A 5 -28.97 -15.19 21.98
N LYS A 6 -27.74 -15.57 22.36
CA LYS A 6 -26.58 -15.54 21.46
C LYS A 6 -26.77 -16.62 20.40
N LEU A 7 -27.38 -16.26 19.28
CA LEU A 7 -27.18 -17.01 18.04
C LEU A 7 -25.78 -16.68 17.53
N SER A 8 -24.83 -17.54 17.84
CA SER A 8 -23.47 -17.55 17.31
C SER A 8 -23.47 -17.91 15.81
N PRO A 9 -22.58 -17.33 14.99
CA PRO A 9 -22.41 -17.69 13.59
C PRO A 9 -21.45 -18.89 13.49
N ASN A 10 -21.94 -20.08 13.13
CA ASN A 10 -21.22 -21.17 12.45
C ASN A 10 -21.92 -22.52 12.66
N THR A 11 -22.34 -23.18 11.58
CA THR A 11 -22.26 -24.64 11.39
C THR A 11 -22.87 -25.04 10.04
N SER A 12 -22.14 -24.84 8.94
CA SER A 12 -22.12 -25.86 7.87
C SER A 12 -20.93 -26.75 8.20
N SER A 13 -21.19 -27.84 8.94
CA SER A 13 -20.14 -28.78 9.32
C SER A 13 -19.61 -29.42 8.04
N PHE A 14 -18.29 -29.47 7.88
CA PHE A 14 -17.69 -30.25 6.80
C PHE A 14 -17.89 -31.74 7.07
N TYR A 15 -17.89 -32.56 6.02
CA TYR A 15 -17.86 -34.01 6.17
C TYR A 15 -16.50 -34.52 5.72
N TRP A 16 -15.87 -35.42 6.48
CA TRP A 16 -14.62 -36.04 6.06
C TRP A 16 -14.75 -37.56 6.13
N LYS A 17 -14.84 -38.18 4.96
CA LYS A 17 -14.95 -39.63 4.84
C LYS A 17 -13.57 -40.28 5.02
N LYS A 18 -13.28 -40.73 6.23
CA LYS A 18 -12.09 -41.54 6.51
C LYS A 18 -12.22 -42.93 5.88
N SER A 19 -11.13 -43.45 5.34
CA SER A 19 -11.08 -44.81 4.78
C SER A 19 -9.83 -45.55 5.25
N ASP A 20 -9.93 -46.87 5.34
CA ASP A 20 -8.76 -47.70 5.64
C ASP A 20 -7.66 -47.53 4.58
N PRO A 21 -6.37 -47.61 4.96
CA PRO A 21 -5.27 -47.50 4.01
C PRO A 21 -5.36 -48.52 2.88
N ALA A 22 -5.05 -48.08 1.66
CA ALA A 22 -5.01 -48.95 0.49
C ALA A 22 -3.92 -50.03 0.64
N PRO A 23 -4.08 -51.21 -0.01
CA PRO A 23 -3.03 -52.23 -0.05
C PRO A 23 -1.70 -51.66 -0.56
N GLU A 24 -0.58 -52.17 -0.03
CA GLU A 24 0.76 -51.61 -0.29
C GLU A 24 1.09 -51.45 -1.78
N LEU A 25 0.74 -52.42 -2.62
CA LEU A 25 0.97 -52.38 -4.06
C LEU A 25 0.18 -51.25 -4.75
N GLU A 26 -1.07 -51.04 -4.35
CA GLU A 26 -1.91 -49.96 -4.88
C GLU A 26 -1.40 -48.61 -4.40
N MET A 27 -0.99 -48.53 -3.13
CA MET A 27 -0.39 -47.33 -2.55
C MET A 27 0.90 -46.93 -3.29
N GLN A 28 1.82 -47.87 -3.51
CA GLN A 28 3.06 -47.60 -4.26
C GLN A 28 2.78 -47.12 -5.69
N SER A 29 1.80 -47.74 -6.37
CA SER A 29 1.38 -47.36 -7.72
C SER A 29 0.81 -45.93 -7.76
N PHE A 30 -0.08 -45.60 -6.81
CA PHE A 30 -0.65 -44.26 -6.69
C PHE A 30 0.42 -43.21 -6.39
N TRP A 31 1.31 -43.47 -5.42
CA TRP A 31 2.41 -42.57 -5.08
C TRP A 31 3.43 -42.38 -6.21
N LYS A 32 3.56 -43.34 -7.14
CA LYS A 32 4.33 -43.15 -8.37
C LYS A 32 3.65 -42.15 -9.31
N LYS A 33 2.32 -42.23 -9.47
CA LYS A 33 1.54 -41.26 -10.25
C LYS A 33 1.56 -39.88 -9.61
N LEU A 34 1.37 -39.81 -8.28
CA LEU A 34 1.36 -38.56 -7.53
C LEU A 34 2.70 -37.83 -7.63
N ARG A 35 3.83 -38.55 -7.53
CA ARG A 35 5.17 -37.96 -7.76
C ARG A 35 5.40 -37.49 -9.19
N HIS A 36 4.82 -38.17 -10.18
CA HIS A 36 4.87 -37.72 -11.56
C HIS A 36 4.06 -36.43 -11.73
N PHE A 37 2.83 -36.40 -11.22
CA PHE A 37 1.97 -35.21 -11.21
C PHE A 37 2.64 -34.03 -10.52
N TYR A 38 3.20 -34.23 -9.33
CA TYR A 38 3.89 -33.17 -8.58
C TYR A 38 4.96 -32.48 -9.43
N ARG A 39 5.78 -33.26 -10.17
CA ARG A 39 6.84 -32.73 -11.02
C ARG A 39 6.31 -32.07 -12.30
N THR A 40 5.39 -32.71 -12.99
CA THR A 40 5.00 -32.29 -14.35
C THR A 40 3.77 -31.40 -14.40
N GLY A 41 2.99 -31.35 -13.32
CA GLY A 41 1.64 -30.78 -13.30
C GLY A 41 0.62 -31.55 -14.13
N LYS A 42 0.98 -32.72 -14.69
CA LYS A 42 0.11 -33.48 -15.59
C LYS A 42 -0.48 -34.69 -14.88
N HIS A 43 -1.79 -34.86 -15.00
CA HIS A 43 -2.52 -36.06 -14.62
C HIS A 43 -3.63 -36.34 -15.64
N SER A 44 -4.06 -37.60 -15.72
CA SER A 44 -5.17 -38.03 -16.57
C SER A 44 -6.52 -37.97 -15.87
N ASP A 45 -6.53 -37.65 -14.58
CA ASP A 45 -7.72 -37.71 -13.75
C ASP A 45 -8.60 -36.50 -14.03
N SER A 46 -9.60 -36.67 -14.89
CA SER A 46 -10.66 -35.69 -15.07
C SER A 46 -11.71 -35.90 -13.99
N HIS A 47 -11.75 -35.04 -12.99
CA HIS A 47 -12.86 -35.01 -12.06
C HIS A 47 -14.07 -34.32 -12.73
N GLN A 48 -15.24 -34.98 -12.70
CA GLN A 48 -16.50 -34.40 -13.17
C GLN A 48 -17.13 -33.45 -12.14
N GLU A 49 -16.77 -33.61 -10.87
CA GLU A 49 -17.26 -32.83 -9.74
C GLU A 49 -16.65 -31.42 -9.70
N SER A 50 -17.47 -30.45 -9.28
CA SER A 50 -17.03 -29.08 -9.01
C SER A 50 -16.37 -29.02 -7.63
N PHE A 51 -15.15 -28.50 -7.56
CA PHE A 51 -14.47 -28.25 -6.29
C PHE A 51 -14.16 -26.77 -6.10
N SER A 52 -14.10 -26.35 -4.83
CA SER A 52 -13.60 -25.04 -4.41
C SER A 52 -12.71 -25.17 -3.17
N SER A 53 -11.91 -24.14 -2.84
CA SER A 53 -11.12 -24.15 -1.60
C SER A 53 -12.03 -24.26 -0.38
N ALA A 54 -11.71 -25.17 0.53
CA ALA A 54 -12.44 -25.36 1.78
C ALA A 54 -12.39 -24.11 2.67
N LEU A 55 -11.34 -23.30 2.51
CA LEU A 55 -11.06 -22.13 3.34
C LEU A 55 -11.76 -20.86 2.86
N LEU A 56 -12.26 -20.85 1.63
CA LEU A 56 -12.88 -19.69 1.00
C LEU A 56 -14.07 -19.13 1.82
N ARG A 57 -14.89 -20.03 2.38
CA ARG A 57 -16.04 -19.66 3.22
C ARG A 57 -15.68 -18.89 4.49
N PHE A 58 -14.44 -19.00 4.98
CA PHE A 58 -14.00 -18.30 6.19
C PHE A 58 -13.62 -16.84 5.91
N LEU A 59 -13.43 -16.49 4.63
CA LEU A 59 -13.23 -15.10 4.20
C LEU A 59 -14.57 -14.38 3.95
N ASP A 60 -15.63 -15.15 3.71
CA ASP A 60 -17.00 -14.63 3.55
C ASP A 60 -17.63 -14.38 4.92
N ASP A 61 -17.56 -13.14 5.38
CA ASP A 61 -18.28 -12.65 6.56
C ASP A 61 -19.74 -12.28 6.25
N LYS A 62 -20.21 -12.52 5.01
CA LYS A 62 -21.53 -12.13 4.49
C LYS A 62 -21.85 -10.63 4.65
N GLN A 63 -20.84 -9.81 4.88
CA GLN A 63 -20.95 -8.37 5.03
C GLN A 63 -20.09 -7.70 3.97
N SER A 64 -20.56 -7.78 2.71
CA SER A 64 -20.02 -6.92 1.67
C SER A 64 -20.09 -5.47 2.16
N ALA A 65 -18.94 -4.78 2.14
CA ALA A 65 -18.88 -3.36 2.41
C ALA A 65 -19.45 -2.51 1.25
N TYR A 66 -19.94 -3.18 0.20
CA TYR A 66 -20.64 -2.60 -0.95
C TYR A 66 -22.14 -2.91 -0.92
N PRO A 67 -23.01 -1.98 -1.36
CA PRO A 67 -22.68 -0.65 -1.89
C PRO A 67 -22.06 0.27 -0.84
N PHE A 68 -20.98 0.96 -1.23
CA PHE A 68 -20.25 1.85 -0.35
C PHE A 68 -20.67 3.29 -0.62
N THR A 69 -20.97 4.04 0.44
CA THR A 69 -21.38 5.43 0.32
C THR A 69 -20.23 6.36 0.65
N LEU A 70 -19.83 7.17 -0.32
CA LEU A 70 -18.95 8.31 -0.14
C LEU A 70 -19.78 9.57 0.10
N GLU A 71 -19.55 10.23 1.23
CA GLU A 71 -20.19 11.50 1.58
C GLU A 71 -19.12 12.60 1.64
N GLY A 72 -19.22 13.55 0.72
CA GLY A 72 -18.43 14.77 0.71
C GLY A 72 -19.30 15.98 1.08
N ASN A 73 -18.70 17.16 1.03
CA ASN A 73 -19.38 18.42 1.30
C ASN A 73 -20.33 18.83 0.17
N SER A 74 -20.02 18.48 -1.08
CA SER A 74 -20.84 18.86 -2.24
C SER A 74 -21.46 17.70 -2.99
N LYS A 75 -20.88 16.51 -2.89
CA LYS A 75 -21.28 15.31 -3.61
C LYS A 75 -21.46 14.12 -2.67
N LYS A 76 -22.50 13.33 -2.94
CA LYS A 76 -22.67 12.00 -2.39
C LYS A 76 -22.63 11.00 -3.54
N ALA A 77 -21.85 9.94 -3.39
CA ALA A 77 -21.72 8.89 -4.39
C ALA A 77 -21.94 7.52 -3.74
N VAL A 78 -22.81 6.72 -4.35
CA VAL A 78 -22.96 5.31 -3.99
C VAL A 78 -22.17 4.51 -5.01
N ILE A 79 -21.20 3.74 -4.53
CA ILE A 79 -20.28 2.96 -5.34
C ILE A 79 -20.63 1.49 -5.17
N GLU A 80 -20.91 0.84 -6.28
CA GLU A 80 -20.99 -0.61 -6.35
C GLU A 80 -19.60 -1.20 -6.61
N LEU A 81 -19.42 -2.47 -6.26
CA LEU A 81 -18.22 -3.21 -6.64
C LEU A 81 -18.38 -3.69 -8.09
N GLU A 82 -17.58 -3.12 -8.99
CA GLU A 82 -17.57 -3.41 -10.42
C GLU A 82 -16.23 -2.95 -11.03
N GLU A 83 -15.99 -3.26 -12.31
CA GLU A 83 -14.75 -2.89 -13.00
C GLU A 83 -14.44 -1.38 -12.91
N LYS A 84 -15.48 -0.55 -12.86
CA LYS A 84 -15.35 0.92 -12.82
C LYS A 84 -15.15 1.50 -11.42
N THR A 85 -15.22 0.70 -10.36
CA THR A 85 -15.04 1.12 -8.97
C THR A 85 -13.82 2.05 -8.77
N PRO A 86 -12.61 1.76 -9.31
CA PRO A 86 -11.46 2.66 -9.14
C PRO A 86 -11.70 4.09 -9.68
N PHE A 87 -12.44 4.22 -10.79
CA PHE A 87 -12.73 5.53 -11.38
C PHE A 87 -13.77 6.32 -10.61
N TYR A 88 -14.76 5.65 -9.99
CA TYR A 88 -15.71 6.33 -9.10
C TYR A 88 -15.03 6.94 -7.87
N PHE A 89 -14.09 6.21 -7.26
CA PHE A 89 -13.25 6.77 -6.20
C PHE A 89 -12.46 7.97 -6.71
N LEU A 90 -11.77 7.83 -7.85
CA LEU A 90 -10.96 8.92 -8.40
C LEU A 90 -11.77 10.17 -8.73
N ASP A 91 -12.94 10.02 -9.35
CA ASP A 91 -13.85 11.12 -9.67
C ASP A 91 -14.34 11.84 -8.41
N PHE A 92 -14.70 11.09 -7.36
CA PHE A 92 -15.07 11.66 -6.06
C PHE A 92 -13.90 12.42 -5.42
N MET A 93 -12.69 11.83 -5.43
CA MET A 93 -11.50 12.46 -4.85
C MET A 93 -11.17 13.80 -5.51
N LEU A 94 -11.27 13.86 -6.85
CA LEU A 94 -10.98 15.08 -7.61
C LEU A 94 -12.01 16.18 -7.35
N SER A 95 -13.28 15.84 -7.16
CA SER A 95 -14.34 16.82 -6.91
C SER A 95 -14.32 17.40 -5.49
N GLU A 96 -13.99 16.59 -4.48
CA GLU A 96 -14.18 16.98 -3.07
C GLU A 96 -12.90 17.49 -2.39
N LEU A 97 -11.74 16.88 -2.65
CA LEU A 97 -10.57 17.01 -1.75
C LEU A 97 -10.00 18.44 -1.65
N HIS A 98 -10.09 19.23 -2.72
CA HIS A 98 -9.56 20.59 -2.76
C HIS A 98 -10.65 21.67 -2.82
N GLN A 99 -11.93 21.30 -2.80
CA GLN A 99 -13.02 22.23 -3.10
C GLN A 99 -13.11 23.38 -2.09
N GLU A 100 -13.05 23.08 -0.79
CA GLU A 100 -13.14 24.10 0.26
C GLU A 100 -11.97 25.08 0.22
N HIS A 101 -10.74 24.57 0.17
CA HIS A 101 -9.53 25.39 0.10
C HIS A 101 -9.54 26.29 -1.13
N ARG A 102 -9.97 25.76 -2.29
CA ARG A 102 -10.07 26.54 -3.53
C ARG A 102 -11.18 27.57 -3.46
N LYS A 103 -12.33 27.26 -2.85
CA LYS A 103 -13.42 28.23 -2.64
C LYS A 103 -12.98 29.39 -1.74
N ALA A 104 -12.32 29.08 -0.62
CA ALA A 104 -11.77 30.10 0.28
C ALA A 104 -10.72 30.96 -0.44
N PHE A 105 -9.81 30.34 -1.19
CA PHE A 105 -8.76 31.05 -1.94
C PHE A 105 -9.34 31.97 -3.02
N LYS A 106 -10.38 31.55 -3.75
CA LYS A 106 -11.10 32.41 -4.71
C LYS A 106 -11.68 33.65 -4.02
N GLY A 107 -12.25 33.50 -2.83
CA GLY A 107 -12.73 34.63 -2.02
C GLY A 107 -11.61 35.60 -1.63
N GLN A 108 -10.45 35.07 -1.22
CA GLN A 108 -9.28 35.88 -0.91
C GLN A 108 -8.77 36.65 -2.13
N LEU A 109 -8.67 36.00 -3.28
CA LEU A 109 -8.26 36.65 -4.53
C LEU A 109 -9.20 37.81 -4.89
N ALA A 110 -10.52 37.60 -4.80
CA ALA A 110 -11.50 38.65 -5.06
C ALA A 110 -11.33 39.83 -4.09
N SER A 111 -11.13 39.56 -2.80
CA SER A 111 -10.89 40.61 -1.79
C SER A 111 -9.62 41.41 -2.07
N LEU A 112 -8.53 40.74 -2.46
CA LEU A 112 -7.27 41.40 -2.81
C LEU A 112 -7.44 42.28 -4.06
N ILE A 113 -8.11 41.78 -5.10
CA ILE A 113 -8.42 42.57 -6.30
C ILE A 113 -9.20 43.83 -5.92
N THR A 114 -10.24 43.73 -5.10
CA THR A 114 -10.99 44.89 -4.63
C THR A 114 -10.12 45.85 -3.81
N GLY A 115 -9.28 45.34 -2.92
CA GLY A 115 -8.35 46.14 -2.11
C GLY A 115 -7.35 46.94 -2.95
N LEU A 116 -6.72 46.29 -3.94
CA LEU A 116 -5.77 46.95 -4.83
C LEU A 116 -6.43 47.99 -5.74
N ASN A 117 -7.66 47.73 -6.24
CA ASN A 117 -8.40 48.73 -6.99
C ASN A 117 -8.74 49.96 -6.14
N LYS A 118 -9.03 49.80 -4.84
CA LYS A 118 -9.22 50.95 -3.94
C LYS A 118 -7.94 51.76 -3.75
N LEU A 119 -6.78 51.10 -3.61
CA LEU A 119 -5.49 51.80 -3.53
C LEU A 119 -5.21 52.64 -4.79
N LEU A 120 -5.57 52.13 -5.97
CA LEU A 120 -5.48 52.89 -7.22
C LEU A 120 -6.50 54.06 -7.28
N GLN A 121 -7.73 53.86 -6.81
CA GLN A 121 -8.80 54.88 -6.86
C GLN A 121 -8.66 56.01 -5.81
N ILE A 122 -8.03 55.74 -4.66
CA ILE A 122 -7.79 56.77 -3.63
C ILE A 122 -6.92 57.90 -4.22
N GLU A 123 -6.06 57.59 -5.19
CA GLU A 123 -5.18 58.55 -5.82
C GLU A 123 -5.83 59.30 -7.00
N ASP A 124 -6.64 58.64 -7.84
CA ASP A 124 -7.43 59.33 -8.87
C ASP A 124 -8.32 60.42 -8.25
N LYS A 125 -8.85 60.18 -7.04
CA LYS A 125 -9.64 61.19 -6.30
C LYS A 125 -8.81 62.35 -5.74
N ASP A 126 -7.55 62.14 -5.39
CA ASP A 126 -6.64 63.21 -4.93
C ASP A 126 -6.07 64.01 -6.12
N ALA A 127 -6.00 63.41 -7.32
CA ALA A 127 -5.67 64.10 -8.57
C ALA A 127 -6.86 64.89 -9.19
N GLU A 128 -8.11 64.45 -8.97
CA GLU A 128 -9.32 65.07 -9.54
C GLU A 128 -9.91 66.25 -8.74
N VAL A 129 -9.30 66.70 -7.64
CA VAL A 129 -9.84 67.85 -6.87
C VAL A 129 -9.74 69.19 -7.62
N GLU A 130 -9.05 69.28 -8.77
CA GLU A 130 -8.98 70.51 -9.57
C GLU A 130 -9.81 70.56 -10.86
N THR A 131 -10.53 69.50 -11.27
CA THR A 131 -11.36 69.60 -12.49
C THR A 131 -12.69 68.86 -12.44
N LEU A 132 -13.72 69.66 -12.16
CA LEU A 132 -15.03 69.68 -12.83
C LEU A 132 -15.97 68.47 -12.73
N LYS A 133 -17.07 68.73 -12.00
CA LYS A 133 -18.49 68.46 -12.36
C LYS A 133 -18.70 67.70 -13.68
N GLY A 134 -19.24 66.50 -13.59
CA GLY A 134 -19.92 65.82 -14.69
C GLY A 134 -20.37 64.42 -14.30
N ASP A 135 -21.66 64.16 -14.46
CA ASP A 135 -22.40 62.92 -14.18
C ASP A 135 -21.66 61.62 -14.56
N TYR A 136 -21.83 60.55 -13.77
CA TYR A 136 -22.59 59.37 -14.20
C TYR A 136 -22.87 58.41 -13.05
N ASP A 137 -24.13 57.97 -13.06
CA ASP A 137 -24.84 57.06 -12.18
C ASP A 137 -24.61 55.60 -12.60
N PHE A 138 -24.15 54.74 -11.69
CA PHE A 138 -24.53 53.32 -11.70
C PHE A 138 -24.27 52.63 -10.36
N ALA A 139 -25.33 52.01 -9.83
CA ALA A 139 -25.36 50.98 -8.79
C ALA A 139 -25.17 51.41 -7.33
N ASN A 140 -26.17 52.15 -6.82
CA ASN A 140 -26.56 52.08 -5.41
C ASN A 140 -27.31 50.76 -5.14
N GLU A 141 -26.65 49.80 -4.49
CA GLU A 141 -27.29 48.84 -3.59
C GLU A 141 -26.24 48.08 -2.76
N LEU A 142 -25.87 48.61 -1.59
CA LEU A 142 -25.97 47.95 -0.28
C LEU A 142 -25.30 48.82 0.82
N ILE A 143 -26.18 49.35 1.69
CA ILE A 143 -25.98 49.58 3.13
C ILE A 143 -24.93 50.63 3.57
N ALA A 144 -25.45 51.80 3.93
CA ALA A 144 -25.01 52.74 4.98
C ALA A 144 -23.52 52.68 5.40
N PHE A 145 -22.66 53.32 4.60
CA PHE A 145 -21.24 53.51 4.89
C PHE A 145 -20.89 54.92 5.44
N ASP A 146 -21.85 55.84 5.47
CA ASP A 146 -21.63 57.26 5.80
C ASP A 146 -21.30 57.54 7.27
N GLN A 147 -21.31 56.52 8.15
CA GLN A 147 -21.01 56.68 9.58
C GLN A 147 -19.74 55.97 10.06
N MET A 148 -18.96 55.34 9.17
CA MET A 148 -17.65 54.75 9.52
C MET A 148 -16.45 55.47 8.88
N ALA A 149 -16.69 56.46 8.02
CA ALA A 149 -15.64 57.21 7.33
C ALA A 149 -14.80 58.14 8.25
N ASP A 150 -15.28 58.42 9.46
CA ASP A 150 -14.60 59.32 10.42
C ASP A 150 -13.63 58.61 11.39
N MET A 151 -13.43 57.30 11.29
CA MET A 151 -12.58 56.53 12.22
C MET A 151 -11.30 55.93 11.62
N ILE A 152 -10.96 56.23 10.37
CA ILE A 152 -9.71 55.77 9.76
C ILE A 152 -8.63 56.85 9.92
N PRO A 153 -7.45 56.56 10.52
CA PRO A 153 -6.36 57.52 10.59
C PRO A 153 -5.92 57.89 9.17
N LYS A 154 -5.96 59.18 8.84
CA LYS A 154 -5.37 59.72 7.61
C LYS A 154 -3.86 59.48 7.63
N SER A 155 -3.39 58.39 7.01
CA SER A 155 -1.98 58.28 6.64
C SER A 155 -1.71 59.32 5.56
N LYS A 156 -0.66 60.12 5.77
CA LYS A 156 -0.20 61.12 4.79
C LYS A 156 0.12 60.41 3.49
N GLY A 157 -0.57 60.79 2.41
CA GLY A 157 -0.32 60.27 1.07
C GLY A 157 1.08 60.65 0.59
N GLU A 158 1.93 59.64 0.43
CA GLU A 158 3.00 59.70 -0.55
C GLU A 158 2.36 59.39 -1.91
N GLU A 159 2.52 60.27 -2.89
CA GLU A 159 2.16 60.00 -4.29
C GLU A 159 2.73 58.63 -4.69
N LEU A 160 1.89 57.75 -5.23
CA LEU A 160 2.34 56.49 -5.80
C LEU A 160 3.30 56.80 -6.95
N SER A 161 4.53 56.31 -6.81
CA SER A 161 5.49 56.36 -7.91
C SER A 161 4.92 55.64 -9.14
N GLN A 162 5.27 56.09 -10.35
CA GLN A 162 4.88 55.42 -11.60
C GLN A 162 5.22 53.92 -11.61
N ALA A 163 6.31 53.55 -10.93
CA ALA A 163 6.72 52.16 -10.73
C ALA A 163 5.70 51.37 -9.87
N ARG A 164 5.19 51.98 -8.79
CA ARG A 164 4.18 51.34 -7.93
C ARG A 164 2.85 51.18 -8.66
N SER A 165 2.34 52.21 -9.35
CA SER A 165 1.06 52.11 -10.09
C SER A 165 1.12 51.07 -11.22
N SER A 166 2.23 51.00 -11.95
CA SER A 166 2.45 49.96 -12.97
C SER A 166 2.45 48.56 -12.39
N ARG A 167 3.08 48.37 -11.21
CA ARG A 167 3.09 47.10 -10.49
C ARG A 167 1.68 46.70 -10.05
N LEU A 168 0.91 47.62 -9.46
CA LEU A 168 -0.46 47.35 -9.02
C LEU A 168 -1.36 46.89 -10.18
N ILE A 169 -1.30 47.59 -11.32
CA ILE A 169 -2.07 47.22 -12.52
C ILE A 169 -1.68 45.83 -13.02
N SER A 170 -0.38 45.54 -13.09
CA SER A 170 0.12 44.22 -13.49
C SER A 170 -0.35 43.10 -12.55
N VAL A 171 -0.25 43.33 -11.24
CA VAL A 171 -0.68 42.37 -10.21
C VAL A 171 -2.18 42.12 -10.32
N ILE A 172 -3.01 43.16 -10.44
CA ILE A 172 -4.46 43.01 -10.61
C ILE A 172 -4.78 42.19 -11.87
N GLY A 173 -4.09 42.46 -12.98
CA GLY A 173 -4.25 41.68 -14.23
C GLY A 173 -3.99 40.19 -14.00
N THR A 174 -2.84 39.85 -13.42
CA THR A 174 -2.49 38.46 -13.11
C THR A 174 -3.45 37.80 -12.11
N LEU A 175 -3.94 38.52 -11.10
CA LEU A 175 -4.93 38.00 -10.16
C LEU A 175 -6.26 37.69 -10.84
N LYS A 176 -6.73 38.55 -11.76
CA LYS A 176 -7.96 38.34 -12.53
C LYS A 176 -7.84 37.12 -13.46
N GLU A 177 -6.75 37.03 -14.22
CA GLU A 177 -6.46 35.87 -15.08
C GLU A 177 -6.39 34.57 -14.26
N GLY A 178 -5.72 34.62 -13.10
CA GLY A 178 -5.62 33.48 -12.19
C GLY A 178 -6.97 33.05 -11.63
N LEU A 179 -7.84 33.99 -11.27
CA LEU A 179 -9.19 33.71 -10.77
C LEU A 179 -10.05 33.01 -11.83
N GLU A 180 -9.94 33.41 -13.10
CA GLU A 180 -10.60 32.73 -14.23
C GLU A 180 -10.05 31.32 -14.46
N LEU A 181 -8.72 31.15 -14.49
CA LEU A 181 -8.07 29.85 -14.70
C LEU A 181 -8.38 28.85 -13.57
N PHE A 182 -8.36 29.30 -12.31
CA PHE A 182 -8.80 28.50 -11.16
C PHE A 182 -10.29 28.14 -11.20
N GLY A 183 -11.07 28.81 -12.03
CA GLY A 183 -12.48 28.52 -12.27
C GLY A 183 -12.73 27.36 -13.24
N LYS A 184 -11.79 27.04 -14.14
CA LYS A 184 -12.07 26.17 -15.30
C LYS A 184 -12.12 24.68 -14.99
N HIS A 185 -11.17 24.14 -14.22
CA HIS A 185 -11.06 22.71 -13.97
C HIS A 185 -10.68 22.40 -12.51
N GLU A 186 -11.22 21.31 -11.98
CA GLU A 186 -10.97 20.81 -10.62
C GLU A 186 -9.69 19.97 -10.54
N GLY A 187 -9.30 19.34 -11.65
CA GLY A 187 -8.06 18.59 -11.80
C GLY A 187 -7.77 18.28 -13.28
N ILE A 188 -6.62 17.67 -13.52
CA ILE A 188 -6.26 17.12 -14.83
C ILE A 188 -6.02 15.63 -14.68
N VAL A 189 -6.64 14.83 -15.55
CA VAL A 189 -6.39 13.39 -15.65
C VAL A 189 -5.86 13.08 -17.03
N LEU A 190 -4.67 12.49 -17.08
CA LEU A 190 -4.08 11.92 -18.28
C LEU A 190 -4.38 10.43 -18.30
N LEU A 191 -4.97 9.97 -19.41
CA LEU A 191 -5.35 8.58 -19.57
C LEU A 191 -4.46 7.92 -20.63
N GLU A 192 -4.02 6.71 -20.32
CA GLU A 192 -3.57 5.77 -21.33
C GLU A 192 -4.71 5.45 -22.31
N LYS A 193 -4.36 5.17 -23.57
CA LYS A 193 -5.32 4.93 -24.65
C LYS A 193 -6.29 3.78 -24.35
N GLU A 194 -5.82 2.70 -23.72
CA GLU A 194 -6.68 1.54 -23.43
C GLU A 194 -7.66 1.83 -22.29
N VAL A 195 -7.22 2.55 -21.26
CA VAL A 195 -8.03 2.97 -20.11
C VAL A 195 -9.24 3.82 -20.55
N LYS A 196 -9.04 4.72 -21.53
CA LYS A 196 -10.14 5.57 -22.02
C LYS A 196 -11.30 4.77 -22.60
N LYS A 197 -11.03 3.67 -23.30
CA LYS A 197 -12.09 2.81 -23.87
C LYS A 197 -13.01 2.25 -22.77
N SER A 198 -12.45 1.91 -21.61
CA SER A 198 -13.21 1.45 -20.45
C SER A 198 -14.09 2.56 -19.82
N LEU A 199 -13.75 3.83 -20.06
CA LEU A 199 -14.47 5.01 -19.58
C LEU A 199 -15.56 5.55 -20.52
N GLU A 200 -15.59 5.15 -21.80
CA GLU A 200 -16.44 5.73 -22.88
C GLU A 200 -17.96 5.68 -22.65
N LYS A 201 -18.44 5.18 -21.51
CA LYS A 201 -19.87 5.02 -21.19
C LYS A 201 -20.25 5.50 -19.79
N ALA A 202 -19.37 6.19 -19.06
CA ALA A 202 -19.64 6.64 -17.70
C ALA A 202 -19.63 8.19 -17.61
N PRO A 203 -20.60 8.83 -16.94
CA PRO A 203 -20.65 10.29 -16.78
C PRO A 203 -19.68 10.76 -15.67
N LEU A 204 -18.41 10.36 -15.75
CA LEU A 204 -17.35 10.68 -14.78
C LEU A 204 -16.54 11.90 -15.24
N PHE A 205 -15.85 12.53 -14.30
CA PHE A 205 -14.87 13.59 -14.54
C PHE A 205 -15.43 14.87 -15.17
N GLN A 206 -16.69 15.23 -14.85
CA GLN A 206 -17.40 16.35 -15.50
C GLN A 206 -16.67 17.71 -15.41
N ASN A 207 -16.01 17.99 -14.27
CA ASN A 207 -15.26 19.23 -14.04
C ASN A 207 -13.73 19.04 -14.16
N THR A 208 -13.30 17.90 -14.70
CA THR A 208 -11.90 17.50 -14.79
C THR A 208 -11.47 17.49 -16.25
N LEU A 209 -10.29 18.05 -16.54
CA LEU A 209 -9.75 18.02 -17.89
C LEU A 209 -9.18 16.63 -18.17
N LEU A 210 -9.84 15.88 -19.06
CA LEU A 210 -9.35 14.59 -19.56
C LEU A 210 -8.43 14.82 -20.77
N ILE A 211 -7.18 14.36 -20.67
CA ILE A 211 -6.20 14.46 -21.75
C ILE A 211 -5.83 13.05 -22.21
N GLU A 212 -5.95 12.82 -23.52
CA GLU A 212 -5.42 11.64 -24.18
C GLU A 212 -4.12 12.01 -24.88
N THR A 213 -3.14 11.12 -24.84
CA THR A 213 -1.89 11.29 -25.58
C THR A 213 -1.54 10.04 -26.37
N LYS A 214 -0.90 10.27 -27.53
CA LYS A 214 -0.33 9.23 -28.37
C LYS A 214 1.13 8.94 -28.03
N ASP A 215 1.76 9.86 -27.29
CA ASP A 215 3.14 9.74 -26.84
C ASP A 215 3.17 9.09 -25.44
N ASP A 216 4.37 8.92 -24.88
CA ASP A 216 4.54 8.45 -23.50
C ASP A 216 3.76 9.35 -22.51
N VAL A 217 2.81 8.75 -21.79
CA VAL A 217 1.91 9.45 -20.86
C VAL A 217 2.70 10.10 -19.72
N PHE A 218 3.75 9.45 -19.22
CA PHE A 218 4.56 9.96 -18.13
C PHE A 218 5.39 11.18 -18.57
N GLU A 219 6.01 11.12 -19.75
CA GLU A 219 6.75 12.27 -20.29
C GLU A 219 5.85 13.46 -20.59
N HIS A 220 4.68 13.22 -21.18
CA HIS A 220 3.71 14.28 -21.43
C HIS A 220 3.24 14.90 -20.11
N CYS A 221 2.92 14.08 -19.10
CA CYS A 221 2.55 14.58 -17.78
C CYS A 221 3.63 15.49 -17.18
N GLN A 222 4.91 15.14 -17.32
CA GLN A 222 6.00 15.98 -16.84
C GLN A 222 6.04 17.36 -17.51
N LYS A 223 5.85 17.41 -18.83
CA LYS A 223 5.81 18.65 -19.62
C LYS A 223 4.59 19.50 -19.27
N LEU A 224 3.45 18.84 -19.10
CA LEU A 224 2.20 19.50 -18.71
C LEU A 224 2.34 20.14 -17.33
N PHE A 225 2.83 19.40 -16.33
CA PHE A 225 3.07 19.95 -15.00
C PHE A 225 3.97 21.19 -15.05
N GLN A 226 5.05 21.16 -15.83
CA GLN A 226 5.95 22.32 -15.96
C GLN A 226 5.27 23.54 -16.57
N LYS A 227 4.32 23.35 -17.49
CA LYS A 227 3.53 24.44 -18.07
C LYS A 227 2.56 25.00 -17.04
N GLU A 228 1.81 24.14 -16.38
CA GLU A 228 0.74 24.53 -15.47
C GLU A 228 1.26 25.15 -14.16
N VAL A 229 2.35 24.60 -13.61
CA VAL A 229 2.97 25.13 -12.38
C VAL A 229 3.56 26.54 -12.60
N LYS A 230 4.00 26.89 -13.82
CA LYS A 230 4.48 28.24 -14.14
C LYS A 230 3.36 29.26 -14.00
N SER A 231 2.21 28.99 -14.61
CA SER A 231 1.02 29.85 -14.50
C SER A 231 0.58 29.99 -13.04
N PHE A 232 0.59 28.89 -12.28
CA PHE A 232 0.26 28.92 -10.86
C PHE A 232 1.26 29.72 -10.03
N THR A 233 2.55 29.59 -10.31
CA THR A 233 3.62 30.32 -9.61
C THR A 233 3.48 31.82 -9.84
N SER A 234 3.16 32.24 -11.07
CA SER A 234 2.91 33.65 -11.38
C SER A 234 1.73 34.21 -10.59
N LEU A 235 0.64 33.43 -10.45
CA LEU A 235 -0.50 33.80 -9.62
C LEU A 235 -0.09 33.94 -8.13
N MET A 236 0.66 32.99 -7.59
CA MET A 236 1.09 33.03 -6.18
C MET A 236 2.06 34.18 -5.90
N LYS A 237 2.96 34.49 -6.85
CA LYS A 237 3.79 35.69 -6.80
C LYS A 237 2.93 36.95 -6.73
N ALA A 238 1.96 37.10 -7.63
CA ALA A 238 1.05 38.24 -7.63
C ALA A 238 0.23 38.31 -6.32
N TYR A 239 -0.23 37.17 -5.80
CA TYR A 239 -0.95 37.08 -4.52
C TYR A 239 -0.12 37.59 -3.34
N ARG A 240 1.16 37.20 -3.23
CA ARG A 240 2.03 37.65 -2.15
C ARG A 240 2.36 39.14 -2.28
N ILE A 241 2.64 39.63 -3.49
CA ILE A 241 2.85 41.07 -3.74
C ILE A 241 1.60 41.86 -3.35
N ALA A 242 0.41 41.39 -3.74
CA ALA A 242 -0.85 42.04 -3.41
C ALA A 242 -1.09 42.20 -1.91
N LYS A 243 -0.75 41.16 -1.11
CA LYS A 243 -0.83 41.25 0.35
C LYS A 243 0.09 42.33 0.92
N LEU A 244 1.37 42.29 0.53
CA LEU A 244 2.36 43.27 0.97
C LEU A 244 1.97 44.71 0.59
N GLU A 245 1.38 44.91 -0.59
CA GLU A 245 0.91 46.23 -1.03
C GLU A 245 -0.29 46.75 -0.22
N ILE A 246 -1.25 45.87 0.10
CA ILE A 246 -2.43 46.23 0.91
C ILE A 246 -2.03 46.53 2.36
N GLU A 247 -1.07 45.80 2.90
CA GLU A 247 -0.53 46.00 4.25
C GLU A 247 0.45 47.19 4.32
N GLY A 248 0.86 47.74 3.16
CA GLY A 248 1.84 48.83 3.09
C GLY A 248 3.28 48.39 3.43
N GLU A 249 3.55 47.08 3.40
CA GLU A 249 4.83 46.48 3.77
C GLU A 249 5.75 46.23 2.55
N TYR A 250 5.29 46.49 1.33
CA TYR A 250 6.09 46.28 0.13
C TYR A 250 7.26 47.27 0.02
N GLN A 251 8.47 46.79 0.29
CA GLN A 251 9.73 47.49 0.04
C GLN A 251 10.36 47.07 -1.29
N GLU A 252 10.56 48.02 -2.21
CA GLU A 252 11.11 47.76 -3.56
C GLU A 252 12.49 47.11 -3.51
N ASP A 253 13.40 47.66 -2.70
CA ASP A 253 14.82 47.27 -2.65
C ASP A 253 15.03 45.84 -2.12
N ILE A 254 14.05 45.28 -1.41
CA ILE A 254 14.13 43.93 -0.83
C ILE A 254 13.28 42.94 -1.64
N HIS A 255 12.03 43.33 -1.94
CA HIS A 255 11.07 42.39 -2.50
C HIS A 255 11.23 42.20 -4.00
N LYS A 256 11.73 43.19 -4.74
CA LYS A 256 11.91 43.07 -6.19
C LYS A 256 12.84 41.91 -6.52
N ASP A 257 14.05 41.89 -5.95
CA ASP A 257 15.04 40.84 -6.13
C ASP A 257 14.51 39.46 -5.69
N TYR A 258 13.80 39.40 -4.55
CA TYR A 258 13.18 38.17 -4.08
C TYR A 258 12.18 37.60 -5.09
N PHE A 259 11.36 38.45 -5.69
CA PHE A 259 10.30 38.04 -6.60
C PHE A 259 10.77 37.80 -8.03
N GLU A 260 11.89 38.36 -8.48
CA GLU A 260 12.47 38.10 -9.81
C GLU A 260 12.77 36.61 -10.02
N ASP A 261 13.38 35.94 -9.04
CA ASP A 261 13.71 34.51 -9.09
C ASP A 261 12.64 33.59 -8.46
N PHE A 262 11.42 34.10 -8.25
CA PHE A 262 10.36 33.33 -7.60
C PHE A 262 9.89 32.15 -8.48
N ASN A 263 10.12 30.94 -7.98
CA ASN A 263 9.72 29.70 -8.64
C ASN A 263 8.90 28.81 -7.69
N TRP A 264 8.31 27.75 -8.24
CA TRP A 264 7.39 26.87 -7.50
C TRP A 264 8.03 26.17 -6.28
N TYR A 265 9.36 26.02 -6.22
CA TYR A 265 10.05 25.47 -5.05
C TYR A 265 10.01 26.41 -3.83
N ARG A 266 9.65 27.69 -4.01
CA ARG A 266 9.46 28.69 -2.94
C ARG A 266 8.02 28.77 -2.42
N LEU A 267 7.12 27.94 -2.95
CA LEU A 267 5.75 27.85 -2.46
C LEU A 267 5.71 27.15 -1.10
N LEU A 268 4.85 27.64 -0.21
CA LEU A 268 4.56 26.99 1.06
C LEU A 268 3.74 25.72 0.82
N ALA A 269 3.80 24.77 1.75
CA ALA A 269 3.02 23.52 1.64
C ALA A 269 1.50 23.78 1.52
N GLU A 270 0.99 24.82 2.18
CA GLU A 270 -0.42 25.23 2.08
C GLU A 270 -0.77 25.81 0.71
N GLU A 271 0.15 26.55 0.10
CA GLU A 271 -0.03 27.09 -1.25
C GLU A 271 0.03 25.98 -2.30
N LEU A 272 0.95 25.01 -2.15
CA LEU A 272 1.02 23.84 -3.02
C LEU A 272 -0.26 23.00 -2.99
N LYS A 273 -0.95 22.92 -1.84
CA LYS A 273 -2.26 22.24 -1.74
C LYS A 273 -3.39 22.91 -2.50
N LEU A 274 -3.22 24.18 -2.92
CA LEU A 274 -4.19 24.89 -3.78
C LEU A 274 -4.01 24.52 -5.25
N PHE A 275 -2.81 24.07 -5.64
CA PHE A 275 -2.56 23.57 -6.98
C PHE A 275 -3.45 22.36 -7.23
N TYR A 276 -4.13 22.34 -8.37
CA TYR A 276 -5.02 21.24 -8.70
C TYR A 276 -4.21 19.96 -8.92
N PRO A 277 -4.76 18.79 -8.56
CA PRO A 277 -4.07 17.52 -8.76
C PRO A 277 -3.93 17.21 -10.26
N ILE A 278 -2.73 16.75 -10.64
CA ILE A 278 -2.48 16.14 -11.94
C ILE A 278 -2.32 14.64 -11.72
N VAL A 279 -3.23 13.88 -12.32
CA VAL A 279 -3.32 12.43 -12.17
C VAL A 279 -3.04 11.74 -13.50
N VAL A 280 -2.28 10.66 -13.47
CA VAL A 280 -2.05 9.76 -14.60
C VAL A 280 -2.73 8.44 -14.28
N VAL A 281 -3.54 7.90 -15.19
CA VAL A 281 -4.16 6.58 -15.04
C VAL A 281 -3.69 5.66 -16.16
N VAL A 282 -3.11 4.53 -15.78
CA VAL A 282 -2.50 3.54 -16.68
C VAL A 282 -2.86 2.12 -16.24
N ASN A 283 -2.86 1.18 -17.17
CA ASN A 283 -2.90 -0.24 -16.85
C ASN A 283 -1.51 -0.73 -16.43
N GLN A 284 -1.46 -1.82 -15.64
CA GLN A 284 -0.20 -2.40 -15.16
C GLN A 284 0.82 -2.72 -16.27
N PRO A 285 0.45 -3.31 -17.44
CA PRO A 285 1.42 -3.60 -18.49
C PRO A 285 2.14 -2.35 -19.02
N TYR A 286 1.41 -1.23 -19.15
CA TYR A 286 1.96 0.04 -19.62
C TYR A 286 3.10 0.55 -18.72
N VAL A 287 3.02 0.30 -17.40
CA VAL A 287 4.10 0.65 -16.47
C VAL A 287 5.40 -0.06 -16.82
N PHE A 288 5.33 -1.35 -17.17
CA PHE A 288 6.51 -2.15 -17.47
C PHE A 288 7.12 -1.81 -18.83
N ASP A 289 6.29 -1.44 -19.81
CA ASP A 289 6.74 -0.96 -21.12
C ASP A 289 7.44 0.42 -21.03
N HIS A 290 7.14 1.20 -19.98
CA HIS A 290 7.56 2.59 -19.81
C HIS A 290 8.29 2.86 -18.47
N LEU A 291 9.06 1.88 -17.97
CA LEU A 291 9.75 1.98 -16.67
C LEU A 291 10.69 3.19 -16.54
N SER A 292 11.42 3.54 -17.60
CA SER A 292 12.39 4.63 -17.57
C SER A 292 11.72 6.00 -17.40
N SER A 293 10.61 6.25 -18.09
CA SER A 293 9.85 7.49 -18.00
C SER A 293 9.07 7.58 -16.70
N LEU A 294 8.50 6.47 -16.20
CA LEU A 294 7.93 6.40 -14.85
C LEU A 294 8.98 6.71 -13.77
N SER A 295 10.15 6.08 -13.83
CA SER A 295 11.23 6.28 -12.87
C SER A 295 11.69 7.74 -12.86
N SER A 296 11.85 8.35 -14.03
CA SER A 296 12.14 9.78 -14.18
C SER A 296 11.05 10.66 -13.58
N LEU A 297 9.77 10.33 -13.80
CA LEU A 297 8.63 11.06 -13.26
C LEU A 297 8.63 11.02 -11.72
N MET A 298 8.84 9.84 -11.13
CA MET A 298 8.89 9.64 -9.69
C MET A 298 10.09 10.35 -9.04
N ALA A 299 11.26 10.28 -9.66
CA ALA A 299 12.46 10.96 -9.19
C ALA A 299 12.37 12.49 -9.26
N SER A 300 11.50 13.04 -10.12
CA SER A 300 11.34 14.50 -10.30
C SER A 300 10.78 15.22 -9.08
N ASN A 301 10.27 14.49 -8.09
CA ASN A 301 9.65 15.01 -6.86
C ASN A 301 8.50 16.02 -7.11
N LYS A 302 7.89 15.97 -8.30
CA LYS A 302 6.69 16.72 -8.63
C LYS A 302 5.48 16.06 -7.95
N PRO A 303 4.50 16.82 -7.43
CA PRO A 303 3.29 16.29 -6.77
C PRO A 303 2.29 15.68 -7.77
N ILE A 304 2.76 14.80 -8.65
CA ILE A 304 1.97 14.08 -9.66
C ILE A 304 1.53 12.75 -9.05
N LYS A 305 0.29 12.35 -9.31
CA LYS A 305 -0.29 11.09 -8.82
C LYS A 305 -0.44 10.12 -9.98
N VAL A 306 0.09 8.91 -9.84
CA VAL A 306 -0.08 7.83 -10.81
C VAL A 306 -1.00 6.79 -10.21
N VAL A 307 -2.09 6.47 -10.90
CA VAL A 307 -3.00 5.37 -10.56
C VAL A 307 -2.75 4.24 -11.56
N VAL A 308 -2.33 3.10 -11.04
CA VAL A 308 -2.07 1.89 -11.82
C VAL A 308 -3.21 0.91 -11.60
N LEU A 309 -3.84 0.48 -12.68
CA LEU A 309 -4.94 -0.47 -12.67
C LEU A 309 -4.42 -1.88 -12.96
N ASN A 310 -4.61 -2.79 -12.01
CA ASN A 310 -4.28 -4.20 -12.18
C ASN A 310 -5.53 -5.01 -12.54
N HIS A 311 -5.56 -5.50 -13.78
CA HIS A 311 -6.59 -6.41 -14.29
C HIS A 311 -6.20 -7.89 -14.13
N GLU A 312 -4.95 -8.19 -13.73
CA GLU A 312 -4.51 -9.56 -13.53
C GLU A 312 -5.01 -10.09 -12.19
N HIS A 313 -5.63 -11.27 -12.23
CA HIS A 313 -6.13 -11.95 -11.04
C HIS A 313 -5.26 -13.15 -10.64
N ILE A 314 -4.50 -13.72 -11.56
CA ILE A 314 -3.56 -14.82 -11.30
C ILE A 314 -2.31 -14.56 -12.15
N SER A 315 -1.14 -14.83 -11.60
CA SER A 315 0.10 -14.82 -12.37
C SER A 315 0.11 -15.98 -13.36
N THR A 316 0.13 -15.67 -14.66
CA THR A 316 0.31 -16.68 -15.71
C THR A 316 1.76 -17.17 -15.69
N PRO A 317 2.04 -18.47 -15.53
CA PRO A 317 3.40 -18.98 -15.66
C PRO A 317 3.93 -18.69 -17.06
N ASN A 318 5.21 -18.32 -17.18
CA ASN A 318 5.85 -18.20 -18.49
C ASN A 318 5.88 -19.59 -19.15
N GLN A 319 5.17 -19.73 -20.28
CA GLN A 319 5.01 -21.00 -21.00
C GLN A 319 6.32 -21.49 -21.64
N GLU A 320 7.31 -20.61 -21.80
CA GLU A 320 8.61 -20.93 -22.35
C GLU A 320 9.60 -21.45 -21.29
N LEU A 321 9.28 -21.30 -20.00
CA LEU A 321 10.12 -21.84 -18.94
C LEU A 321 9.83 -23.32 -18.68
N MET A 322 10.91 -24.10 -18.62
CA MET A 322 10.86 -25.44 -18.07
C MET A 322 10.44 -25.38 -16.60
N TRP A 323 9.64 -26.35 -16.17
CA TRP A 323 9.11 -26.44 -14.81
C TRP A 323 10.21 -26.52 -13.72
N GLU A 324 11.42 -26.90 -14.11
CA GLU A 324 12.64 -26.96 -13.28
C GLU A 324 13.22 -25.57 -12.99
N ASP A 325 12.95 -24.58 -13.85
CA ASP A 325 13.48 -23.21 -13.74
C ASP A 325 12.44 -22.19 -13.24
N ALA A 326 11.16 -22.58 -13.22
CA ALA A 326 10.05 -21.71 -12.81
C ALA A 326 10.21 -21.17 -11.37
N SER A 327 10.99 -21.86 -10.51
CA SER A 327 11.31 -21.47 -9.12
C SER A 327 12.21 -20.25 -8.96
N HIS A 328 12.73 -19.69 -10.05
CA HIS A 328 13.72 -18.59 -9.99
C HIS A 328 13.21 -17.25 -10.53
N GLN A 329 11.91 -17.14 -10.83
CA GLN A 329 11.33 -15.90 -11.35
C GLN A 329 10.52 -15.18 -10.28
N PHE A 330 10.94 -13.95 -9.97
CA PHE A 330 10.20 -13.02 -9.13
C PHE A 330 9.24 -12.22 -10.00
N ARG A 331 8.02 -12.00 -9.52
CA ARG A 331 7.10 -11.08 -10.20
C ARG A 331 7.65 -9.66 -10.09
N GLN A 332 7.45 -8.88 -11.14
CA GLN A 332 7.73 -7.45 -11.07
C GLN A 332 6.63 -6.76 -10.25
N GLU A 333 7.00 -6.19 -9.11
CA GLU A 333 6.05 -5.56 -8.18
C GLU A 333 6.06 -4.04 -8.32
N VAL A 334 4.95 -3.48 -8.83
CA VAL A 334 4.79 -2.03 -9.07
C VAL A 334 4.98 -1.22 -7.78
N ALA A 335 4.39 -1.68 -6.67
CA ALA A 335 4.54 -1.02 -5.38
C ALA A 335 5.99 -1.02 -4.89
N ALA A 336 6.74 -2.11 -5.09
CA ALA A 336 8.15 -2.19 -4.71
C ALA A 336 9.01 -1.21 -5.52
N LEU A 337 8.76 -1.09 -6.83
CA LEU A 337 9.41 -0.11 -7.70
C LEU A 337 9.15 1.33 -7.22
N ALA A 338 7.91 1.64 -6.86
CA ALA A 338 7.55 2.96 -6.33
C ALA A 338 8.29 3.27 -5.01
N MET A 339 8.30 2.32 -4.07
CA MET A 339 8.95 2.48 -2.77
C MET A 339 10.49 2.62 -2.89
N ALA A 340 11.10 2.01 -3.91
CA ALA A 340 12.54 2.14 -4.16
C ALA A 340 12.99 3.59 -4.41
N HIS A 341 12.10 4.48 -4.86
CA HIS A 341 12.37 5.91 -5.01
C HIS A 341 12.46 6.66 -3.67
N ARG A 342 11.95 6.08 -2.58
CA ARG A 342 11.94 6.60 -1.20
C ARG A 342 11.15 7.89 -0.97
N ASN A 343 10.98 8.74 -1.98
CA ASN A 343 10.20 9.98 -1.93
C ASN A 343 8.77 9.84 -2.46
N VAL A 344 8.39 8.66 -2.96
CA VAL A 344 7.06 8.42 -3.55
C VAL A 344 6.12 7.88 -2.48
N TYR A 345 4.97 8.51 -2.29
CA TYR A 345 3.87 7.92 -1.53
C TYR A 345 3.35 6.70 -2.30
N THR A 346 3.30 5.53 -1.70
CA THR A 346 2.82 4.30 -2.35
C THR A 346 1.60 3.78 -1.62
N PHE A 347 0.55 3.48 -2.37
CA PHE A 347 -0.63 2.80 -1.86
C PHE A 347 -0.98 1.63 -2.78
N GLN A 348 -1.21 0.46 -2.24
CA GLN A 348 -1.72 -0.70 -2.96
C GLN A 348 -2.89 -1.26 -2.17
N SER A 349 -4.00 -1.58 -2.83
CA SER A 349 -5.12 -2.26 -2.18
C SER A 349 -5.98 -3.01 -3.19
N SER A 350 -6.50 -4.16 -2.76
CA SER A 350 -7.64 -4.74 -3.44
C SER A 350 -8.91 -3.91 -3.16
N MET A 351 -9.97 -4.16 -3.92
CA MET A 351 -11.28 -3.53 -3.71
C MET A 351 -12.13 -4.27 -2.66
N ALA A 352 -11.50 -4.99 -1.73
CA ALA A 352 -12.19 -5.69 -0.65
C ALA A 352 -12.69 -4.72 0.43
N ASP A 353 -11.91 -3.70 0.75
CA ASP A 353 -12.22 -2.70 1.77
C ASP A 353 -12.33 -1.30 1.13
N PRO A 354 -13.54 -0.83 0.81
CA PRO A 354 -13.73 0.49 0.21
C PRO A 354 -13.34 1.64 1.14
N SER A 355 -13.40 1.43 2.47
CA SER A 355 -12.99 2.45 3.45
C SER A 355 -11.48 2.66 3.39
N ASN A 356 -10.72 1.57 3.36
CA ASN A 356 -9.28 1.63 3.18
C ASN A 356 -8.90 2.24 1.83
N VAL A 357 -9.54 1.83 0.73
CA VAL A 357 -9.32 2.41 -0.61
C VAL A 357 -9.53 3.93 -0.59
N HIS A 358 -10.65 4.40 -0.01
CA HIS A 358 -10.92 5.83 0.12
C HIS A 358 -9.85 6.55 0.94
N GLN A 359 -9.46 6.00 2.09
CA GLN A 359 -8.48 6.62 2.98
C GLN A 359 -7.08 6.66 2.35
N GLY A 360 -6.63 5.58 1.72
CA GLY A 360 -5.34 5.48 1.04
C GLY A 360 -5.22 6.45 -0.14
N LEU A 361 -6.28 6.56 -0.95
CA LEU A 361 -6.36 7.56 -2.02
C LEU A 361 -6.37 8.99 -1.46
N THR A 362 -7.16 9.25 -0.42
CA THR A 362 -7.20 10.56 0.26
C THR A 362 -5.81 10.99 0.74
N ASN A 363 -5.09 10.10 1.41
CA ASN A 363 -3.75 10.36 1.92
C ASN A 363 -2.76 10.62 0.77
N CYS A 364 -2.83 9.81 -0.30
CA CYS A 364 -1.99 10.01 -1.49
C CYS A 364 -2.21 11.39 -2.12
N PHE A 365 -3.47 11.79 -2.30
CA PHE A 365 -3.83 13.06 -2.95
C PHE A 365 -3.53 14.28 -2.10
N LYS A 366 -3.61 14.17 -0.76
CA LYS A 366 -3.20 15.23 0.18
C LYS A 366 -1.69 15.39 0.30
N SER A 367 -0.92 14.34 -0.02
CA SER A 367 0.54 14.38 0.06
C SER A 367 1.14 15.32 -0.99
N THR A 368 2.17 16.09 -0.63
CA THR A 368 2.94 16.92 -1.57
C THR A 368 4.03 16.12 -2.30
N ALA A 369 4.23 14.86 -1.95
CA ALA A 369 5.12 13.94 -2.64
C ALA A 369 4.54 13.47 -3.98
N PRO A 370 5.35 12.99 -4.93
CA PRO A 370 4.84 12.12 -6.00
C PRO A 370 4.11 10.93 -5.37
N GLY A 371 3.03 10.48 -6.00
CA GLY A 371 2.21 9.38 -5.49
C GLY A 371 2.01 8.29 -6.53
N LEU A 372 2.01 7.03 -6.09
CA LEU A 372 1.61 5.88 -6.89
C LEU A 372 0.57 5.05 -6.12
N CYS A 373 -0.62 4.91 -6.71
CA CYS A 373 -1.72 4.09 -6.20
C CYS A 373 -1.93 2.89 -7.13
N HIS A 374 -1.66 1.67 -6.65
CA HIS A 374 -1.82 0.43 -7.38
C HIS A 374 -3.10 -0.28 -6.93
N LEU A 375 -4.12 -0.29 -7.78
CA LEU A 375 -5.45 -0.77 -7.43
C LEU A 375 -5.82 -2.02 -8.23
N SER A 376 -6.32 -3.05 -7.56
CA SER A 376 -6.93 -4.17 -8.28
C SER A 376 -8.25 -3.73 -8.89
N VAL A 377 -8.48 -4.08 -10.15
CA VAL A 377 -9.78 -3.90 -10.79
C VAL A 377 -10.66 -5.10 -10.46
N PRO A 378 -11.92 -4.92 -9.98
CA PRO A 378 -12.83 -6.03 -9.73
C PRO A 378 -13.11 -6.85 -11.00
N MET A 379 -13.07 -8.18 -10.88
CA MET A 379 -13.32 -9.09 -12.00
C MET A 379 -14.79 -9.04 -12.41
N GLN A 380 -15.11 -8.82 -13.69
CA GLN A 380 -16.52 -8.83 -14.13
C GLN A 380 -17.14 -10.23 -14.08
N ASP A 381 -16.49 -11.20 -14.74
CA ASP A 381 -17.02 -12.55 -14.94
C ASP A 381 -16.61 -13.49 -13.80
N VAL A 382 -17.36 -13.42 -12.69
CA VAL A 382 -17.22 -14.35 -11.57
C VAL A 382 -18.26 -15.46 -11.67
N SER A 383 -17.92 -16.69 -11.28
CA SER A 383 -18.89 -17.79 -11.24
C SER A 383 -20.03 -17.49 -10.28
N ALA A 384 -21.20 -18.13 -10.45
CA ALA A 384 -22.38 -17.87 -9.60
C ALA A 384 -22.15 -18.14 -8.09
N GLU A 385 -21.17 -18.99 -7.76
CA GLU A 385 -20.81 -19.36 -6.39
C GLU A 385 -19.78 -18.40 -5.75
N MET A 386 -19.24 -17.46 -6.54
CA MET A 386 -18.19 -16.53 -6.12
C MET A 386 -18.64 -15.08 -6.36
N SER A 387 -18.46 -14.23 -5.37
CA SER A 387 -18.69 -12.79 -5.53
C SER A 387 -17.38 -12.06 -5.85
N GLN A 388 -17.46 -10.94 -6.57
CA GLN A 388 -16.31 -10.05 -6.82
C GLN A 388 -15.62 -9.63 -5.51
N TYR A 389 -16.42 -9.42 -4.47
CA TYR A 389 -15.97 -9.08 -3.12
C TYR A 389 -15.10 -10.19 -2.53
N LEU A 390 -15.54 -11.44 -2.64
CA LEU A 390 -14.82 -12.58 -2.10
C LEU A 390 -13.50 -12.82 -2.84
N VAL A 391 -13.47 -12.62 -4.17
CA VAL A 391 -12.21 -12.64 -4.95
C VAL A 391 -11.25 -11.57 -4.45
N ALA A 392 -11.71 -10.32 -4.25
CA ALA A 392 -10.88 -9.23 -3.76
C ALA A 392 -10.32 -9.49 -2.35
N LYS A 393 -11.12 -10.10 -1.46
CA LYS A 393 -10.67 -10.53 -0.13
C LYS A 393 -9.66 -11.67 -0.19
N ALA A 394 -9.93 -12.67 -1.03
CA ALA A 394 -9.05 -13.81 -1.22
C ALA A 394 -7.69 -13.39 -1.80
N ALA A 395 -7.64 -12.38 -2.66
CA ALA A 395 -6.39 -11.79 -3.15
C ALA A 395 -5.54 -11.16 -2.03
N ASN A 396 -6.17 -10.54 -1.02
CA ASN A 396 -5.48 -10.01 0.16
C ASN A 396 -4.99 -11.16 1.08
N ALA A 397 -5.88 -12.10 1.42
CA ALA A 397 -5.58 -13.22 2.31
C ALA A 397 -4.43 -14.10 1.76
N SER A 398 -4.41 -14.34 0.45
CA SER A 398 -3.39 -15.14 -0.23
C SER A 398 -2.08 -14.41 -0.53
N ARG A 399 -1.92 -13.17 -0.06
CA ARG A 399 -0.76 -12.33 -0.38
C ARG A 399 -0.54 -12.12 -1.89
N TYR A 400 -1.53 -12.41 -2.75
CA TYR A 400 -1.43 -12.13 -4.18
C TYR A 400 -1.43 -10.63 -4.46
N PHE A 401 -2.33 -9.91 -3.79
CA PHE A 401 -2.46 -8.47 -3.87
C PHE A 401 -2.65 -7.87 -2.46
N PRO A 402 -1.58 -7.88 -1.64
CA PRO A 402 -1.66 -7.37 -0.27
C PRO A 402 -1.90 -5.86 -0.27
N ALA A 403 -2.53 -5.37 0.79
CA ALA A 403 -2.63 -3.95 1.08
C ALA A 403 -1.26 -3.42 1.51
N ILE A 404 -0.81 -2.33 0.89
CA ILE A 404 0.48 -1.70 1.20
C ILE A 404 0.25 -0.20 1.30
N GLN A 405 0.68 0.42 2.38
CA GLN A 405 0.81 1.88 2.47
C GLN A 405 2.24 2.24 2.83
N TYR A 406 2.82 3.15 2.07
CA TYR A 406 4.12 3.77 2.34
C TYR A 406 3.99 5.29 2.22
N ASP A 407 4.20 5.99 3.32
CA ASP A 407 4.21 7.45 3.36
C ASP A 407 5.63 7.96 3.67
N PRO A 408 6.33 8.58 2.71
CA PRO A 408 7.68 9.09 2.91
C PRO A 408 7.77 10.18 3.98
N ALA A 409 6.66 10.86 4.29
CA ALA A 409 6.59 11.89 5.32
C ALA A 409 6.29 11.33 6.72
N LYS A 410 5.87 10.06 6.83
CA LYS A 410 5.46 9.45 8.11
C LYS A 410 6.69 8.98 8.90
N GLY A 411 7.15 9.82 9.82
CA GLY A 411 8.21 9.49 10.76
C GLY A 411 9.61 9.40 10.15
N SER A 412 10.62 9.37 11.01
CA SER A 412 12.03 9.40 10.62
C SER A 412 12.64 8.01 10.35
N LYS A 413 12.07 6.95 10.94
CA LYS A 413 12.54 5.56 10.78
C LYS A 413 11.86 4.90 9.59
N TRP A 414 12.60 4.08 8.84
CA TRP A 414 12.11 3.38 7.66
C TRP A 414 10.78 2.66 7.89
N GLY A 415 10.73 1.68 8.81
CA GLY A 415 9.50 0.93 9.07
C GLY A 415 8.32 1.75 9.61
N ALA A 416 8.55 2.94 10.18
CA ALA A 416 7.45 3.80 10.63
C ALA A 416 6.68 4.44 9.45
N ARG A 417 7.27 4.42 8.25
CA ARG A 417 6.66 4.90 7.00
C ARG A 417 5.70 3.90 6.38
N PHE A 418 5.77 2.64 6.80
CA PHE A 418 4.96 1.56 6.26
C PHE A 418 3.73 1.32 7.12
N ASP A 419 2.66 0.88 6.46
CA ASP A 419 1.47 0.35 7.09
C ASP A 419 1.01 -0.89 6.33
N LEU A 420 0.88 -2.01 7.04
CA LEU A 420 0.41 -3.29 6.49
C LEU A 420 -0.77 -3.85 7.30
N THR A 421 -1.35 -3.07 8.22
CA THR A 421 -2.38 -3.57 9.16
C THR A 421 -3.68 -3.96 8.48
N ASP A 422 -3.94 -3.43 7.28
CA ASP A 422 -5.16 -3.73 6.50
C ASP A 422 -5.10 -5.07 5.77
N ASN A 423 -4.11 -5.91 6.11
CA ASN A 423 -4.02 -7.28 5.62
C ASN A 423 -4.59 -8.26 6.63
N ILE A 424 -5.34 -9.26 6.14
CA ILE A 424 -5.89 -10.32 6.96
C ILE A 424 -4.76 -11.07 7.67
N LYS A 425 -4.79 -11.06 9.00
CA LYS A 425 -3.75 -11.64 9.88
C LYS A 425 -2.33 -11.22 9.45
N ALA A 426 -2.09 -9.91 9.43
CA ALA A 426 -0.85 -9.30 8.94
C ALA A 426 0.44 -9.76 9.64
N GLU A 427 0.38 -10.40 10.81
CA GLU A 427 1.57 -10.91 11.53
C GLU A 427 1.92 -12.36 11.18
N GLU A 428 1.03 -13.07 10.50
CA GLU A 428 1.21 -14.47 10.06
C GLU A 428 1.77 -14.50 8.63
N SER A 429 2.55 -15.54 8.30
CA SER A 429 2.97 -15.84 6.92
C SER A 429 1.74 -16.00 6.02
N TRP A 430 0.80 -16.81 6.49
CA TRP A 430 -0.48 -17.11 5.88
C TRP A 430 -1.58 -17.05 6.93
N PRO A 431 -2.79 -16.55 6.62
CA PRO A 431 -3.89 -16.55 7.57
C PRO A 431 -4.40 -17.97 7.86
N ASN A 432 -4.28 -18.41 9.12
CA ASN A 432 -4.75 -19.72 9.57
C ASN A 432 -6.23 -19.75 9.96
N PHE A 433 -6.94 -20.82 9.62
CA PHE A 433 -8.33 -21.06 9.99
C PHE A 433 -8.52 -22.47 10.56
N VAL A 434 -9.57 -22.64 11.38
CA VAL A 434 -9.93 -23.94 11.96
C VAL A 434 -11.17 -24.48 11.25
N LEU A 435 -11.01 -25.59 10.54
CA LEU A 435 -12.08 -26.33 9.90
C LEU A 435 -12.64 -27.39 10.87
N ASN A 436 -13.97 -27.41 11.00
CA ASN A 436 -14.67 -28.40 11.83
C ASN A 436 -15.31 -29.47 10.93
N ALA A 437 -14.76 -30.68 10.96
CA ALA A 437 -15.20 -31.80 10.12
C ALA A 437 -15.84 -32.92 10.94
N ASN A 438 -17.00 -33.40 10.48
CA ASN A 438 -17.63 -34.61 10.99
C ASN A 438 -17.08 -35.82 10.23
N THR A 439 -16.51 -36.78 10.94
CA THR A 439 -16.00 -38.03 10.35
C THR A 439 -16.96 -39.20 10.49
N SER A 440 -17.85 -39.11 11.49
CA SER A 440 -19.01 -39.96 11.68
C SER A 440 -20.13 -39.13 12.33
N GLU A 441 -21.31 -39.71 12.58
CA GLU A 441 -22.40 -39.00 13.28
C GLU A 441 -22.01 -38.50 14.69
N THR A 442 -20.94 -39.06 15.29
CA THR A 442 -20.55 -38.77 16.68
C THR A 442 -19.13 -38.21 16.84
N GLU A 443 -18.28 -38.31 15.81
CA GLU A 443 -16.87 -37.88 15.88
C GLU A 443 -16.65 -36.59 15.07
N LYS A 444 -16.19 -35.55 15.76
CA LYS A 444 -15.80 -34.26 15.19
C LYS A 444 -14.29 -34.07 15.31
N ILE A 445 -13.69 -33.50 14.28
CA ILE A 445 -12.26 -33.20 14.22
C ILE A 445 -12.07 -31.75 13.83
N GLU A 446 -11.14 -31.10 14.52
CA GLU A 446 -10.65 -29.78 14.18
C GLU A 446 -9.39 -29.91 13.33
N ILE A 447 -9.37 -29.25 12.18
CA ILE A 447 -8.24 -29.22 11.26
C ILE A 447 -7.81 -27.76 11.14
N THR A 448 -6.57 -27.45 11.52
CA THR A 448 -5.99 -26.13 11.24
C THR A 448 -5.41 -26.14 9.83
N ALA A 449 -5.78 -25.15 9.01
CA ALA A 449 -5.18 -24.97 7.69
C ALA A 449 -5.01 -23.48 7.35
N ALA A 450 -3.95 -23.18 6.61
CA ALA A 450 -3.62 -21.82 6.20
C ALA A 450 -4.14 -21.52 4.79
N PHE A 451 -4.69 -20.32 4.59
CA PHE A 451 -5.13 -19.87 3.26
C PHE A 451 -3.92 -19.33 2.47
N THR A 452 -3.43 -20.13 1.54
CA THR A 452 -2.25 -19.85 0.73
C THR A 452 -2.62 -19.27 -0.65
N TYR A 453 -1.61 -18.94 -1.46
CA TYR A 453 -1.85 -18.60 -2.87
C TYR A 453 -2.41 -19.76 -3.71
N ALA A 454 -2.19 -21.01 -3.31
CA ALA A 454 -2.84 -22.16 -3.95
C ALA A 454 -4.35 -22.19 -3.68
N ASP A 455 -4.79 -21.82 -2.47
CA ASP A 455 -6.22 -21.71 -2.13
C ASP A 455 -6.93 -20.62 -2.94
N TYR A 456 -6.24 -19.50 -3.15
CA TYR A 456 -6.76 -18.44 -4.03
C TYR A 456 -6.81 -18.87 -5.49
N LYS A 457 -5.80 -19.57 -6.02
CA LYS A 457 -5.89 -20.16 -7.37
C LYS A 457 -7.07 -21.13 -7.47
N ALA A 458 -7.35 -21.91 -6.42
CA ALA A 458 -8.49 -22.81 -6.35
C ALA A 458 -9.86 -22.10 -6.27
N CYS A 459 -9.90 -20.76 -6.18
CA CYS A 459 -11.14 -19.98 -6.38
C CYS A 459 -11.58 -19.93 -7.85
N PHE A 460 -10.68 -20.26 -8.79
CA PHE A 460 -10.95 -20.22 -10.22
C PHE A 460 -11.15 -21.65 -10.73
N SER A 461 -12.35 -21.96 -11.22
CA SER A 461 -12.74 -23.34 -11.63
C SER A 461 -11.81 -23.96 -12.68
N GLN A 462 -11.22 -23.14 -13.56
CA GLN A 462 -10.24 -23.62 -14.54
C GLN A 462 -8.94 -24.10 -13.89
N LYS A 463 -8.54 -23.47 -12.77
CA LYS A 463 -7.31 -23.79 -12.03
C LYS A 463 -7.46 -25.01 -11.13
N VAL A 464 -8.66 -25.25 -10.61
CA VAL A 464 -8.96 -26.48 -9.85
C VAL A 464 -8.63 -27.75 -10.66
N LYS A 465 -8.80 -27.71 -11.99
CA LYS A 465 -8.47 -28.83 -12.89
C LYS A 465 -6.97 -29.13 -13.00
N GLU A 466 -6.10 -28.26 -12.49
CA GLU A 466 -4.65 -28.48 -12.43
C GLU A 466 -4.24 -29.22 -11.14
N LEU A 467 -5.18 -29.50 -10.22
CA LEU A 467 -4.96 -30.21 -8.97
C LEU A 467 -5.35 -31.69 -9.10
N MET A 468 -4.65 -32.54 -8.35
CA MET A 468 -4.95 -33.98 -8.27
C MET A 468 -5.59 -34.30 -6.92
N ILE A 469 -6.82 -34.80 -6.92
CA ILE A 469 -7.47 -35.24 -5.67
C ILE A 469 -6.77 -36.50 -5.16
N VAL A 470 -6.45 -36.51 -3.86
CA VAL A 470 -5.83 -37.64 -3.16
C VAL A 470 -6.88 -38.29 -2.26
N PRO A 471 -7.38 -39.48 -2.60
CA PRO A 471 -8.31 -40.20 -1.75
C PRO A 471 -7.67 -40.54 -0.40
N ASP A 472 -8.49 -40.57 0.66
CA ASP A 472 -8.02 -40.72 2.04
C ASP A 472 -7.23 -42.03 2.27
N ALA A 473 -7.57 -43.11 1.55
CA ALA A 473 -6.88 -44.40 1.57
C ALA A 473 -5.40 -44.32 1.16
N TYR A 474 -4.98 -43.26 0.45
CA TYR A 474 -3.61 -43.04 0.00
C TYR A 474 -2.84 -42.01 0.84
N ASN A 475 -3.45 -41.49 1.90
CA ASN A 475 -2.81 -40.56 2.83
C ASN A 475 -1.62 -41.22 3.54
N THR A 476 -0.47 -40.55 3.57
CA THR A 476 0.73 -40.98 4.30
C THR A 476 1.41 -39.76 4.93
N ASP A 477 2.40 -39.98 5.81
CA ASP A 477 3.18 -38.90 6.42
C ASP A 477 4.02 -38.06 5.41
N TYR A 478 4.13 -38.53 4.17
CA TYR A 478 4.76 -37.77 3.07
C TYR A 478 3.80 -36.78 2.41
N LEU A 479 2.49 -36.86 2.69
CA LEU A 479 1.50 -35.91 2.21
C LEU A 479 1.27 -34.86 3.30
N ILE A 480 1.79 -33.65 3.09
CA ILE A 480 1.80 -32.60 4.12
C ILE A 480 1.07 -31.33 3.67
N PRO A 481 0.51 -30.53 4.59
CA PRO A 481 -0.10 -29.26 4.23
C PRO A 481 0.89 -28.34 3.51
N LEU A 482 0.40 -27.58 2.52
CA LEU A 482 1.27 -26.69 1.74
C LEU A 482 1.96 -25.62 2.60
N SER A 483 1.31 -25.09 3.64
CA SER A 483 1.94 -24.15 4.58
C SER A 483 3.18 -24.75 5.23
N ASP A 484 3.05 -25.97 5.75
CA ASP A 484 4.10 -26.68 6.45
C ASP A 484 5.22 -27.06 5.48
N TYR A 485 4.86 -27.41 4.24
CA TYR A 485 5.83 -27.66 3.18
C TYR A 485 6.72 -26.45 2.91
N LEU A 486 6.16 -25.24 2.87
CA LEU A 486 6.91 -23.99 2.61
C LEU A 486 7.83 -23.57 3.77
N GLU A 487 7.59 -24.06 4.99
CA GLU A 487 8.41 -23.77 6.17
C GLU A 487 9.57 -24.76 6.38
N LEU A 488 9.57 -25.88 5.67
CA LEU A 488 10.59 -26.92 5.83
C LEU A 488 11.86 -26.62 5.03
N ASP A 489 13.01 -26.90 5.64
CA ASP A 489 14.31 -26.90 4.97
C ASP A 489 14.35 -27.94 3.82
N GLU A 490 15.11 -27.65 2.76
CA GLU A 490 15.24 -28.51 1.57
C GLU A 490 15.54 -29.98 1.89
N ALA A 491 16.39 -30.25 2.88
CA ALA A 491 16.74 -31.61 3.31
C ALA A 491 15.54 -32.41 3.84
N LYS A 492 14.52 -31.75 4.38
CA LYS A 492 13.31 -32.35 4.95
C LYS A 492 12.16 -32.48 3.93
N LEU A 493 12.33 -31.92 2.72
CA LEU A 493 11.34 -31.99 1.64
C LEU A 493 11.40 -33.31 0.85
N TYR A 494 12.45 -34.12 1.03
CA TYR A 494 12.65 -35.31 0.23
C TYR A 494 11.46 -36.28 0.30
N GLY A 495 10.85 -36.54 -0.87
CA GLY A 495 9.73 -37.46 -1.02
C GLY A 495 8.37 -36.91 -0.58
N LYS A 496 8.32 -35.69 -0.05
CA LYS A 496 7.06 -35.07 0.39
C LYS A 496 6.31 -34.43 -0.77
N ILE A 497 4.98 -34.40 -0.66
CA ILE A 497 4.09 -33.76 -1.64
C ILE A 497 3.12 -32.86 -0.86
N PRO A 498 3.00 -31.57 -1.22
CA PRO A 498 2.10 -30.66 -0.55
C PRO A 498 0.65 -30.83 -1.04
N PHE A 499 -0.30 -30.54 -0.15
CA PHE A 499 -1.73 -30.50 -0.50
C PHE A 499 -2.44 -29.28 0.12
N ILE A 500 -3.59 -28.93 -0.45
CA ILE A 500 -4.59 -28.02 0.13
C ILE A 500 -5.92 -28.74 0.33
N TRP A 501 -6.80 -28.15 1.14
CA TRP A 501 -8.14 -28.68 1.38
C TRP A 501 -9.15 -28.10 0.41
N LEU A 502 -9.86 -28.97 -0.31
CA LEU A 502 -10.99 -28.62 -1.17
C LEU A 502 -12.29 -29.16 -0.60
N ILE A 503 -13.40 -28.60 -1.08
CA ILE A 503 -14.76 -29.11 -0.86
C ILE A 503 -15.46 -29.35 -2.19
N ASP A 504 -16.30 -30.38 -2.21
CA ASP A 504 -17.29 -30.63 -3.26
C ASP A 504 -18.64 -29.95 -2.95
N GLU A 505 -19.63 -30.15 -3.82
CA GLU A 505 -20.99 -29.62 -3.69
C GLU A 505 -21.71 -30.17 -2.43
N GLU A 506 -21.34 -31.36 -1.95
CA GLU A 506 -21.86 -31.99 -0.74
C GLU A 506 -21.13 -31.58 0.55
N ASN A 507 -20.20 -30.61 0.51
CA ASN A 507 -19.34 -30.19 1.63
C ASN A 507 -18.43 -31.31 2.18
N GLN A 508 -18.08 -32.31 1.37
CA GLN A 508 -17.05 -33.27 1.75
C GLN A 508 -15.67 -32.69 1.54
N LEU A 509 -14.77 -32.94 2.49
CA LEU A 509 -13.38 -32.50 2.45
C LEU A 509 -12.54 -33.47 1.65
N HIS A 510 -11.78 -32.91 0.72
CA HIS A 510 -10.84 -33.63 -0.13
C HIS A 510 -9.45 -33.03 0.00
N ARG A 511 -8.42 -33.87 0.07
CA ARG A 511 -7.03 -33.42 -0.08
C ARG A 511 -6.73 -33.28 -1.57
N ALA A 512 -6.27 -32.11 -1.99
CA ALA A 512 -5.86 -31.88 -3.36
C ALA A 512 -4.35 -31.62 -3.40
N ALA A 513 -3.60 -32.54 -4.00
CA ALA A 513 -2.17 -32.37 -4.18
C ALA A 513 -1.88 -31.21 -5.12
N VAL A 514 -0.88 -30.42 -4.76
CA VAL A 514 -0.51 -29.19 -5.45
C VAL A 514 0.71 -29.47 -6.35
N PRO A 515 0.69 -29.10 -7.64
CA PRO A 515 1.84 -29.29 -8.52
C PRO A 515 2.99 -28.35 -8.14
N ASN A 516 4.24 -28.75 -8.39
CA ASN A 516 5.44 -28.00 -7.99
C ASN A 516 5.43 -26.55 -8.49
N VAL A 517 4.91 -26.30 -9.69
CA VAL A 517 4.78 -24.93 -10.26
C VAL A 517 3.89 -24.01 -9.40
N TRP A 518 2.89 -24.54 -8.71
CA TRP A 518 2.08 -23.76 -7.77
C TRP A 518 2.81 -23.55 -6.45
N VAL A 519 3.55 -24.55 -5.95
CA VAL A 519 4.38 -24.43 -4.74
C VAL A 519 5.36 -23.28 -4.88
N VAL A 520 6.05 -23.23 -6.02
CA VAL A 520 6.93 -22.14 -6.41
C VAL A 520 6.23 -20.79 -6.36
N SER A 521 5.04 -20.67 -6.95
CA SER A 521 4.31 -19.39 -6.91
C SER A 521 3.94 -19.01 -5.48
N CYS A 522 3.62 -19.97 -4.62
CA CYS A 522 3.31 -19.71 -3.22
C CYS A 522 4.55 -19.26 -2.44
N GLN A 523 5.70 -19.88 -2.70
CA GLN A 523 6.98 -19.46 -2.11
C GLN A 523 7.29 -18.00 -2.50
N GLU A 524 7.16 -17.65 -3.78
CA GLU A 524 7.46 -16.29 -4.23
C GLU A 524 6.50 -15.24 -3.63
N ARG A 525 5.21 -15.55 -3.49
CA ARG A 525 4.26 -14.69 -2.75
C ARG A 525 4.62 -14.54 -1.28
N LEU A 526 5.06 -15.62 -0.65
CA LEU A 526 5.50 -15.62 0.74
C LEU A 526 6.76 -14.78 0.92
N ASP A 527 7.76 -14.95 0.04
CA ASP A 527 9.01 -14.18 0.08
C ASP A 527 8.74 -12.68 -0.07
N PHE A 528 7.84 -12.29 -0.99
CA PHE A 528 7.42 -10.89 -1.12
C PHE A 528 6.71 -10.38 0.13
N TRP A 529 5.85 -11.19 0.75
CA TRP A 529 5.17 -10.81 1.99
C TRP A 529 6.15 -10.63 3.16
N LEU A 530 7.09 -11.56 3.35
CA LEU A 530 8.13 -11.47 4.37
C LEU A 530 9.03 -10.24 4.15
N PHE A 531 9.37 -9.95 2.89
CA PHE A 531 10.08 -8.73 2.51
C PHE A 531 9.29 -7.47 2.94
N LEU A 532 7.99 -7.40 2.66
CA LEU A 532 7.16 -6.28 3.11
C LEU A 532 7.11 -6.16 4.64
N GLN A 533 6.94 -7.28 5.36
CA GLN A 533 6.94 -7.30 6.82
C GLN A 533 8.27 -6.82 7.40
N GLU A 534 9.40 -7.18 6.79
CA GLU A 534 10.73 -6.70 7.16
C GLU A 534 10.85 -5.19 6.95
N LEU A 535 10.44 -4.68 5.77
CA LEU A 535 10.44 -3.24 5.50
C LEU A 535 9.54 -2.48 6.49
N GLY A 536 8.38 -3.03 6.83
CA GLY A 536 7.45 -2.48 7.82
C GLY A 536 7.91 -2.63 9.27
N GLY A 537 8.92 -3.44 9.54
CA GLY A 537 9.44 -3.69 10.87
C GLY A 537 8.49 -4.51 11.76
N PHE A 538 7.58 -5.30 11.18
CA PHE A 538 6.69 -6.23 11.90
C PHE A 538 7.49 -7.29 12.68
N ASN A 539 8.66 -7.69 12.18
CA ASN A 539 9.47 -8.75 12.79
C ASN A 539 10.26 -8.30 14.04
N LYS A 540 10.29 -7.00 14.37
CA LYS A 540 11.12 -6.46 15.47
C LYS A 540 10.79 -7.01 16.86
N ALA A 541 9.58 -7.52 17.09
CA ALA A 541 9.23 -8.15 18.37
C ALA A 541 9.76 -9.59 18.45
N LYS A 542 9.48 -10.41 17.42
CA LYS A 542 9.95 -11.80 17.31
C LYS A 542 11.48 -11.87 17.25
N ASP A 543 12.13 -10.95 16.54
CA ASP A 543 13.59 -10.88 16.45
C ASP A 543 14.23 -10.54 17.79
N LYS A 544 13.62 -9.64 18.59
CA LYS A 544 14.14 -9.32 19.92
C LYS A 544 14.03 -10.48 20.89
N GLU A 545 12.92 -11.21 20.87
CA GLU A 545 12.75 -12.40 21.70
C GLU A 545 13.71 -13.53 21.27
N ALA A 546 13.86 -13.76 19.96
CA ALA A 546 14.81 -14.73 19.42
C ALA A 546 16.27 -14.36 19.72
N ILE A 547 16.64 -13.07 19.63
CA ILE A 547 17.97 -12.57 20.01
C ILE A 547 18.19 -12.75 21.51
N GLN A 548 17.24 -12.37 22.35
CA GLN A 548 17.35 -12.56 23.81
C GLN A 548 17.43 -14.04 24.19
N GLN A 549 16.71 -14.92 23.49
CA GLN A 549 16.77 -16.35 23.72
C GLN A 549 18.14 -16.92 23.33
N LYS A 550 18.67 -16.54 22.16
CA LYS A 550 20.04 -16.90 21.75
C LYS A 550 21.11 -16.34 22.70
N GLU A 551 20.94 -15.12 23.21
CA GLU A 551 21.84 -14.53 24.20
C GLU A 551 21.80 -15.33 25.52
N ARG A 552 20.62 -15.77 25.97
CA ARG A 552 20.48 -16.65 27.15
C ARG A 552 21.14 -18.00 26.91
N GLU A 553 20.88 -18.65 25.77
CA GLU A 553 21.50 -19.93 25.40
C GLU A 553 23.03 -19.81 25.33
N MET A 554 23.55 -18.75 24.72
CA MET A 554 24.99 -18.48 24.66
C MET A 554 25.58 -18.25 26.05
N THR A 555 24.87 -17.53 26.92
CA THR A 555 25.32 -17.27 28.30
C THR A 555 25.40 -18.58 29.09
N LEU A 556 24.38 -19.44 28.99
CA LEU A 556 24.37 -20.76 29.63
C LEU A 556 25.52 -21.65 29.14
N LEU A 557 25.76 -21.70 27.83
CA LEU A 557 26.90 -22.42 27.24
C LEU A 557 28.25 -21.92 27.78
N LEU A 558 28.39 -20.61 27.94
CA LEU A 558 29.62 -19.99 28.43
C LEU A 558 29.83 -20.26 29.93
N GLU A 559 28.76 -20.30 30.73
CA GLU A 559 28.79 -20.69 32.14
C GLU A 559 29.15 -22.17 32.31
N GLU A 560 28.58 -23.07 31.49
CA GLU A 560 28.95 -24.49 31.50
C GLU A 560 30.43 -24.70 31.14
N GLN A 561 30.93 -23.97 30.13
CA GLN A 561 32.34 -24.04 29.76
C GLN A 561 33.26 -23.52 30.87
N LYS A 562 32.88 -22.41 31.53
CA LYS A 562 33.62 -21.89 32.69
C LYS A 562 33.64 -22.89 33.84
N ALA A 563 32.50 -23.48 34.18
CA ALA A 563 32.42 -24.47 35.26
C ALA A 563 33.30 -25.70 34.97
N LYS A 564 33.32 -26.19 33.72
CA LYS A 564 34.22 -27.28 33.30
C LYS A 564 35.70 -26.87 33.39
N MET A 565 36.03 -25.66 32.99
CA MET A 565 37.39 -25.13 33.06
C MET A 565 37.84 -24.94 34.52
N ASP A 566 36.97 -24.45 35.40
CA ASP A 566 37.25 -24.28 36.83
C ASP A 566 37.43 -25.62 37.54
N GLN A 567 36.62 -26.63 37.22
CA GLN A 567 36.80 -27.99 37.70
C GLN A 567 38.14 -28.59 37.23
N ALA A 568 38.50 -28.40 35.96
CA ALA A 568 39.80 -28.84 35.44
C ALA A 568 40.96 -28.12 36.14
N ASN A 569 40.85 -26.81 36.38
CA ASN A 569 41.86 -26.03 37.09
C ASN A 569 42.00 -26.47 38.56
N GLN A 570 40.89 -26.77 39.24
CA GLN A 570 40.92 -27.31 40.61
C GLN A 570 41.63 -28.66 40.65
N GLN A 571 41.29 -29.58 39.74
CA GLN A 571 41.96 -30.88 39.65
C GLN A 571 43.47 -30.75 39.39
N ILE A 572 43.87 -29.84 38.50
CA ILE A 572 45.30 -29.54 38.24
C ILE A 572 45.98 -28.96 39.49
N SER A 573 45.30 -28.07 40.23
CA SER A 573 45.84 -27.49 41.46
C SER A 573 45.98 -28.52 42.58
N GLU A 574 45.00 -29.43 42.73
CA GLU A 574 45.03 -30.51 43.72
C GLU A 574 46.18 -31.48 43.42
N THR A 575 46.32 -31.94 42.18
CA THR A 575 47.45 -32.80 41.78
C THR A 575 48.80 -32.09 41.97
N ALA A 576 48.91 -30.80 41.67
CA ALA A 576 50.13 -30.04 41.91
C ALA A 576 50.46 -29.91 43.42
N GLN A 577 49.45 -29.77 44.28
CA GLN A 577 49.64 -29.75 45.74
C GLN A 577 50.02 -31.13 46.30
N GLU A 578 49.42 -32.21 45.80
CA GLU A 578 49.81 -33.58 46.16
C GLU A 578 51.25 -33.88 45.75
N GLU A 579 51.67 -33.48 44.55
CA GLU A 579 53.06 -33.61 44.13
C GLU A 579 54.02 -32.75 44.98
N ALA A 580 53.63 -31.52 45.31
CA ALA A 580 54.45 -30.63 46.14
C ALA A 580 54.59 -31.14 47.58
N THR A 581 53.50 -31.64 48.18
CA THR A 581 53.52 -32.23 49.53
C THR A 581 54.32 -33.52 49.56
N SER A 582 54.18 -34.39 48.55
CA SER A 582 54.99 -35.61 48.41
C SER A 582 56.49 -35.26 48.33
N LYS A 583 56.88 -34.30 47.48
CA LYS A 583 58.27 -33.81 47.41
C LYS A 583 58.76 -33.16 48.71
N ALA A 584 57.89 -32.48 49.45
CA ALA A 584 58.23 -31.89 50.75
C ALA A 584 58.45 -32.96 51.83
N VAL A 585 57.61 -34.01 51.86
CA VAL A 585 57.78 -35.17 52.75
C VAL A 585 59.08 -35.91 52.41
N GLU A 586 59.38 -36.15 51.13
CA GLU A 586 60.67 -36.74 50.75
C GLU A 586 61.87 -35.92 51.22
N ARG A 587 61.78 -34.57 51.16
CA ARG A 587 62.83 -33.69 51.68
C ARG A 587 62.94 -33.72 53.20
N LEU A 588 61.81 -33.77 53.92
CA LEU A 588 61.79 -33.89 55.38
C LEU A 588 62.34 -35.23 55.85
N VAL A 589 61.99 -36.33 55.17
CA VAL A 589 62.55 -37.66 55.44
C VAL A 589 64.06 -37.66 55.19
N LYS A 590 64.54 -37.03 54.10
CA LYS A 590 65.99 -36.85 53.86
C LYS A 590 66.68 -35.99 54.92
N ALA A 591 66.02 -34.94 55.42
CA ALA A 591 66.57 -34.08 56.46
C ALA A 591 66.66 -34.81 57.81
N LEU A 592 65.62 -35.55 58.19
CA LEU A 592 65.58 -36.35 59.42
C LEU A 592 66.59 -37.52 59.39
N LEU A 593 66.78 -38.15 58.23
CA LEU A 593 67.82 -39.18 58.07
C LEU A 593 69.25 -38.61 58.11
N ASN A 594 69.42 -37.31 57.84
CA ASN A 594 70.72 -36.65 57.97
C ASN A 594 70.99 -36.13 59.41
N ASP A 595 69.96 -35.95 60.24
CA ASP A 595 70.10 -35.55 61.66
C ASP A 595 70.41 -36.74 62.59
N GLU A 596 70.35 -37.99 62.10
CA GLU A 596 70.82 -39.19 62.83
C GLU A 596 72.34 -39.45 62.70
N GLU A 597 73.10 -38.57 62.04
CA GLU A 597 74.58 -38.66 61.90
C GLU A 597 75.36 -37.54 62.65
N LEU A 598 74.82 -36.97 63.74
CA LEU A 598 75.54 -36.01 64.61
C LEU A 598 75.74 -36.49 66.05
#